data_AF-A8NUV9-F1
#
_entry.id   AF-A8NUV9-F1
#
_cell.length_a   1.000
_cell.length_b   1.000
_cell.length_c   1.000
_cell.angle_alpha   90.00
_cell.angle_beta   90.00
_cell.angle_gamma   90.00
#
_symmetry.space_group_name_H-M   'P 1'
#
loop_
_entity.id
_entity.type
_entity.pdbx_description
1 polymer ?
#
loop_
_entity_poly.entity_id
_entity_poly.type
_entity_poly.pdbx_seq_one_letter_code
_entity_poly.pdbx_strand_id
1 'polypeptide(L)'
;MSSIDQRKPVNLNPDHPCTEVNNVIQHLFGSRLGKILAQEWPAQSGKWQGLVIVEPPSEAPFNIGHGYGTSLQAAKDSAAKDALRYLLKLYPARLVAQENIQAN
;
A
#
# COMPACT_ATOMS: atom_id res chain seq x y z
N MET A 1 28.83 2.63 -17.58
CA MET A 1 28.60 2.42 -16.14
C MET A 1 27.17 2.86 -15.85
N SER A 2 26.31 1.90 -15.51
CA SER A 2 24.86 2.08 -15.41
C SER A 2 24.50 3.04 -14.29
N SER A 3 23.72 4.08 -14.61
CA SER A 3 23.11 4.98 -13.64
C SER A 3 22.25 4.17 -12.68
N ILE A 4 22.75 3.96 -11.47
CA ILE A 4 21.94 3.49 -10.34
C ILE A 4 20.96 4.63 -10.08
N ASP A 5 19.72 4.45 -10.53
CA ASP A 5 18.57 5.31 -10.28
C ASP A 5 18.49 5.55 -8.75
N GLN A 6 19.06 6.66 -8.27
CA GLN A 6 19.08 7.07 -6.85
C GLN A 6 17.70 7.59 -6.43
N ARG A 7 16.67 6.77 -6.61
CA ARG A 7 15.38 7.05 -5.98
C ARG A 7 15.57 6.82 -4.49
N LYS A 8 15.59 7.92 -3.73
CA LYS A 8 15.66 7.89 -2.26
C LYS A 8 14.66 6.87 -1.73
N PRO A 9 15.06 6.02 -0.77
CA PRO A 9 14.16 5.03 -0.20
C PRO A 9 12.93 5.72 0.40
N VAL A 10 11.75 5.19 0.11
CA VAL A 10 10.49 5.66 0.71
C VAL A 10 10.48 5.20 2.17
N ASN A 11 10.39 6.17 3.09
CA ASN A 11 10.37 5.93 4.52
C ASN A 11 8.93 5.71 4.99
N LEU A 12 8.58 4.49 5.41
CA LEU A 12 7.19 4.11 5.69
C LEU A 12 6.79 4.41 7.14
N ASN A 13 5.76 5.23 7.34
CA ASN A 13 5.10 5.43 8.63
C ASN A 13 3.95 4.40 8.88
N PRO A 14 4.09 3.48 9.85
CA PRO A 14 3.08 2.44 10.11
C PRO A 14 1.75 2.95 10.69
N ASP A 15 1.71 4.18 11.20
CA ASP A 15 0.51 4.81 11.78
C ASP A 15 -0.46 5.33 10.71
N HIS A 16 0.03 5.54 9.48
CA HIS A 16 -0.75 6.06 8.36
C HIS A 16 -0.61 5.18 7.11
N PRO A 17 -1.00 3.89 7.18
CA PRO A 17 -0.73 2.91 6.13
C PRO A 17 -1.37 3.28 4.79
N CYS A 18 -2.57 3.89 4.79
CA CYS A 18 -3.23 4.34 3.56
C CYS A 18 -2.45 5.44 2.83
N THR A 19 -1.85 6.38 3.57
CA THR A 19 -1.03 7.45 2.99
C THR A 19 0.25 6.86 2.41
N GLU A 20 0.91 5.99 3.18
CA GLU A 20 2.16 5.37 2.75
C GLU A 20 1.99 4.48 1.53
N VAL A 21 0.97 3.62 1.50
CA VAL A 21 0.75 2.76 0.33
C VAL A 21 0.48 3.59 -0.93
N ASN A 22 -0.25 4.71 -0.80
CA ASN A 22 -0.48 5.61 -1.92
C ASN A 22 0.85 6.24 -2.40
N ASN A 23 1.66 6.76 -1.48
CA ASN A 23 2.98 7.31 -1.80
C ASN A 23 3.89 6.30 -2.51
N VAL A 24 3.91 5.06 -2.00
CA VAL A 24 4.70 3.97 -2.60
C VAL A 24 4.20 3.63 -4.00
N ILE A 25 2.89 3.48 -4.19
CA ILE A 25 2.32 3.18 -5.51
C ILE A 25 2.63 4.32 -6.49
N GLN A 26 2.52 5.57 -6.06
CA GLN A 26 2.87 6.72 -6.88
C GLN A 26 4.36 6.75 -7.23
N HIS A 27 5.23 6.35 -6.31
CA HIS A 27 6.67 6.30 -6.55
C HIS A 27 7.08 5.17 -7.51
N LEU A 28 6.46 3.99 -7.37
CA LEU A 28 6.78 2.82 -8.17
C LEU A 28 6.13 2.85 -9.55
N PHE A 29 4.86 3.23 -9.62
CA PHE A 29 4.05 3.11 -10.82
C PHE A 29 3.65 4.49 -11.39
N GLY A 30 3.59 5.54 -10.59
CA GLY A 30 3.21 6.90 -11.01
C GLY A 30 1.89 7.40 -10.39
N SER A 31 1.65 8.71 -10.48
CA SER A 31 0.66 9.48 -9.69
C SER A 31 -0.83 9.10 -9.85
N ARG A 32 -1.18 8.14 -10.72
CA ARG A 32 -2.57 7.85 -11.10
C ARG A 32 -3.03 6.40 -10.93
N LEU A 33 -2.17 5.52 -10.42
CA LEU A 33 -2.39 4.09 -10.58
C LEU A 33 -2.89 3.39 -9.30
N GLY A 34 -2.82 4.02 -8.12
CA GLY A 34 -3.27 3.41 -6.86
C GLY A 34 -4.66 3.82 -6.43
N LYS A 35 -5.55 2.85 -6.19
CA LYS A 35 -6.86 3.07 -5.54
C LYS A 35 -7.00 2.18 -4.31
N ILE A 36 -7.41 2.78 -3.19
CA ILE A 36 -7.78 2.04 -1.97
C ILE A 36 -9.30 2.07 -1.86
N LEU A 37 -9.91 0.91 -2.12
CA LEU A 37 -11.34 0.72 -2.02
C LEU A 37 -11.67 0.05 -0.69
N ALA A 38 -12.83 0.35 -0.15
CA ALA A 38 -13.43 -0.46 0.90
C ALA A 38 -14.93 -0.54 0.69
N GLN A 39 -15.47 -1.73 0.88
CA GLN A 39 -16.90 -2.01 0.75
C GLN A 39 -17.36 -2.77 1.97
N GLU A 40 -18.58 -2.48 2.41
CA GLU A 40 -19.23 -3.27 3.46
C GLU A 40 -19.60 -4.63 2.89
N TRP A 41 -19.44 -5.68 3.68
CA TRP A 41 -19.84 -7.03 3.27
C TRP A 41 -21.37 -7.09 3.28
N PRO A 42 -22.05 -7.38 2.14
CA PRO A 42 -23.50 -7.23 2.07
C PRO A 42 -24.28 -8.09 3.07
N ALA A 43 -23.69 -9.18 3.54
CA ALA A 43 -24.31 -10.13 4.46
C ALA A 43 -23.93 -9.93 5.94
N GLN A 44 -23.02 -9.01 6.28
CA GLN A 44 -22.54 -8.80 7.65
C GLN A 44 -22.38 -7.31 7.96
N SER A 45 -23.46 -6.69 8.44
CA SER A 45 -23.46 -5.31 8.93
C SER A 45 -22.31 -5.09 9.91
N GLY A 46 -21.56 -4.02 9.71
CA GLY A 46 -20.40 -3.68 10.55
C GLY A 46 -19.13 -4.46 10.24
N LYS A 47 -19.09 -5.26 9.17
CA LYS A 47 -17.84 -5.81 8.62
C LYS A 47 -17.56 -5.25 7.24
N TRP A 48 -16.33 -4.78 7.09
CA TRP A 48 -15.83 -4.12 5.90
C TRP A 48 -14.67 -4.90 5.33
N GLN A 49 -14.62 -4.96 4.00
CA GLN A 49 -13.52 -5.49 3.22
C GLN A 49 -12.82 -4.33 2.51
N GLY A 50 -11.50 -4.23 2.67
CA GLY A 50 -10.65 -3.25 2.02
C GLY A 50 -9.80 -3.92 0.95
N LEU A 51 -9.58 -3.24 -0.17
CA LEU A 51 -8.78 -3.71 -1.30
C LEU A 51 -7.88 -2.58 -1.78
N VAL A 52 -6.63 -2.89 -2.11
CA VAL A 52 -5.70 -1.97 -2.76
C VAL A 52 -5.47 -2.43 -4.19
N ILE A 53 -5.98 -1.65 -5.14
CA ILE A 53 -5.91 -1.96 -6.56
C ILE A 53 -4.90 -1.04 -7.21
N VAL A 54 -4.01 -1.61 -8.02
CA VAL A 54 -3.14 -0.88 -8.92
C VAL A 54 -3.69 -1.01 -10.34
N GLU A 55 -3.88 0.11 -11.03
CA GLU A 55 -4.39 0.21 -12.39
C GLU A 55 -3.32 0.80 -13.32
N PRO A 56 -2.37 0.01 -13.85
CA PRO A 56 -1.36 0.52 -14.77
C PRO A 56 -1.98 0.97 -16.10
N PRO A 57 -1.37 1.92 -16.83
CA PRO A 57 -1.94 2.41 -18.09
C PRO A 57 -1.91 1.37 -19.23
N SER A 58 -1.02 0.39 -19.15
CA SER A 58 -0.77 -0.62 -20.19
C SER A 58 -1.14 -2.05 -19.78
N GLU A 59 -1.66 -2.24 -18.57
CA GLU A 59 -1.92 -3.57 -18.00
C GLU A 59 -3.29 -3.60 -17.32
N ALA A 60 -3.83 -4.81 -17.12
CA ALA A 60 -5.08 -4.97 -16.39
C ALA A 60 -4.92 -4.55 -14.92
N PRO A 61 -5.94 -3.92 -14.31
CA PRO A 61 -5.97 -3.68 -12.88
C PRO A 61 -5.72 -4.95 -12.08
N PHE A 62 -4.88 -4.87 -11.06
CA PHE A 62 -4.58 -5.99 -10.16
C PHE A 62 -4.63 -5.57 -8.70
N ASN A 63 -5.05 -6.51 -7.84
CA ASN A 63 -5.11 -6.31 -6.41
C ASN A 63 -3.76 -6.66 -5.77
N ILE A 64 -3.23 -5.76 -4.94
CA ILE A 64 -1.96 -5.94 -4.23
C ILE A 64 -2.13 -6.01 -2.71
N GLY A 65 -3.32 -5.78 -2.17
CA GLY A 65 -3.54 -5.85 -0.74
C GLY A 65 -5.00 -6.04 -0.37
N HIS A 66 -5.21 -6.88 0.63
CA HIS A 66 -6.54 -7.25 1.09
C HIS A 66 -6.60 -7.17 2.61
N GLY A 67 -7.64 -6.53 3.14
CA GLY A 67 -7.84 -6.40 4.57
C GLY A 67 -9.30 -6.40 4.97
N TYR A 68 -9.52 -6.58 6.27
CA TYR A 68 -10.85 -6.57 6.87
C TYR A 68 -10.86 -5.62 8.06
N GLY A 69 -12.02 -5.03 8.35
CA GLY A 69 -12.19 -4.13 9.48
C GLY A 69 -13.64 -4.05 9.93
N THR A 70 -13.84 -3.49 11.12
CA THR A 70 -15.18 -3.19 11.65
C THR A 70 -15.71 -1.83 11.21
N SER A 71 -14.91 -1.08 10.45
CA SER A 71 -15.27 0.19 9.85
C SER A 71 -14.61 0.33 8.48
N LEU A 72 -15.13 1.25 7.67
CA LEU A 72 -14.57 1.59 6.37
C LEU A 72 -13.08 1.94 6.47
N GLN A 73 -12.70 2.76 7.45
CA GLN A 73 -11.30 3.17 7.65
C GLN A 73 -10.42 2.00 8.11
N ALA A 74 -10.88 1.19 9.06
CA ALA A 74 -10.12 0.04 9.55
C ALA A 74 -9.85 -0.99 8.45
N ALA A 75 -10.81 -1.22 7.56
CA ALA A 75 -10.64 -2.12 6.42
C ALA A 75 -9.64 -1.59 5.40
N LYS A 76 -9.68 -0.27 5.10
CA LYS A 76 -8.69 0.39 4.25
C LYS A 76 -7.28 0.30 4.85
N ASP A 77 -7.13 0.58 6.13
CA ASP A 77 -5.82 0.54 6.81
C ASP A 77 -5.26 -0.89 6.85
N SER A 78 -6.11 -1.88 7.08
CA SER A 78 -5.73 -3.30 7.02
C SER A 78 -5.25 -3.69 5.62
N ALA A 79 -6.00 -3.32 4.58
CA ALA A 79 -5.63 -3.61 3.18
C ALA A 79 -4.35 -2.88 2.75
N ALA A 80 -4.16 -1.65 3.21
CA ALA A 80 -2.96 -0.87 2.97
C ALA A 80 -1.72 -1.48 3.64
N LYS A 81 -1.84 -1.98 4.88
CA LYS A 81 -0.77 -2.71 5.57
C LYS A 81 -0.37 -3.99 4.81
N ASP A 82 -1.35 -4.72 4.31
CA ASP A 82 -1.11 -5.92 3.50
C ASP A 82 -0.40 -5.57 2.17
N ALA A 83 -0.88 -4.54 1.48
CA ALA A 83 -0.24 -4.02 0.26
C ALA A 83 1.19 -3.55 0.48
N LEU A 84 1.47 -2.81 1.57
CA LEU A 84 2.83 -2.38 1.90
C LEU A 84 3.75 -3.58 2.11
N ARG A 85 3.30 -4.62 2.82
CA ARG A 85 4.08 -5.86 2.99
C ARG A 85 4.35 -6.55 1.66
N TYR A 86 3.36 -6.61 0.78
CA TYR A 86 3.52 -7.18 -0.55
C TYR A 86 4.55 -6.39 -1.39
N LEU A 87 4.44 -5.06 -1.41
CA LEU A 87 5.35 -4.19 -2.14
C LEU A 87 6.77 -4.22 -1.59
N LEU A 88 6.95 -4.29 -0.27
CA LEU A 88 8.26 -4.46 0.37
C LEU A 88 8.95 -5.76 -0.03
N LYS A 89 8.19 -6.86 -0.19
CA LYS A 89 8.74 -8.14 -0.67
C LYS A 89 9.17 -8.07 -2.13
N LEU A 90 8.43 -7.36 -2.97
CA LEU A 90 8.75 -7.24 -4.40
C LEU A 90 9.86 -6.22 -4.69
N TYR A 91 9.91 -5.12 -3.94
CA TYR A 91 10.81 -4.00 -4.17
C TYR A 91 11.66 -3.64 -2.93
N PRO A 92 12.37 -4.60 -2.30
CA PRO A 92 13.08 -4.36 -1.04
C PRO A 92 14.22 -3.33 -1.17
N ALA A 93 14.84 -3.22 -2.35
CA ALA A 93 15.92 -2.25 -2.58
C ALA A 93 15.41 -0.81 -2.79
N ARG A 94 14.13 -0.62 -3.11
CA ARG A 94 13.52 0.70 -3.37
C ARG A 94 12.69 1.21 -2.19
N LEU A 95 12.25 0.31 -1.32
CA LEU A 95 11.40 0.60 -0.17
C LEU A 95 12.14 0.18 1.09
N VAL A 96 12.51 1.15 1.93
CA VAL A 96 13.08 0.86 3.24
C VAL A 96 11.95 0.99 4.24
N ALA A 97 11.45 -0.14 4.73
CA ALA A 97 10.59 -0.12 5.91
C ALA A 97 11.41 0.46 7.06
N GLN A 98 10.91 1.53 7.68
CA GLN A 98 11.51 2.09 8.88
C GLN A 98 11.30 1.11 10.03
N GLU A 99 12.10 0.05 10.10
CA GLU A 99 12.26 -0.68 11.36
C GLU A 99 13.05 0.23 12.29
N ASN A 100 12.31 1.07 13.04
CA ASN A 100 12.74 1.74 14.26
C ASN A 100 14.23 2.15 14.32
N ILE A 101 14.59 3.24 13.64
CA ILE A 101 15.76 4.04 14.07
C ILE A 101 15.28 4.98 15.17
N GLN A 102 14.88 4.39 16.29
CA GLN A 102 14.83 5.01 17.61
C GLN A 102 15.39 3.99 18.60
N ALA A 103 16.71 3.82 18.57
CA ALA A 103 17.45 3.45 19.76
C ALA A 103 18.03 4.77 20.31
N ASN A 104 17.43 5.18 21.41
CA ASN A 104 17.79 6.30 22.28
C ASN A 104 19.28 6.30 22.65
#